data_AF-A0A960Q989-F1
#
_entry.id   AF-A0A960Q989-F1
#
_cell.length_a   1.000
_cell.length_b   1.000
_cell.length_c   1.000
_cell.angle_alpha   90.00
_cell.angle_beta   90.00
_cell.angle_gamma   90.00
#
_symmetry.space_group_name_H-M   'P 1'
#
loop_
_entity.id
_entity.type
_entity.pdbx_description
1 polymer ?
#
loop_
_entity_poly.entity_id
_entity_poly.type
_entity_poly.pdbx_seq_one_letter_code
_entity_poly.pdbx_strand_id
1 'polypeptide(L)'
;MEFSRDEDLRALEAALAQAFLAQSLDLVRSVHIASVDTGAVRVWLGLRVAEVDAAKIRDLKSMVKSFFSLYGRSEVLLGFVDFLGEPGTLPILRAIKIEAPVSLRRLVEALSRKGFMVPSESWLRTRLDTLRRKRLLVWSKGGSYSLSEAGLRVVRHGVGKRSSDVERVLALGRRKW
;
A
#
# COMPACT_ATOMS: atom_id res chain seq x y z
N MET A 1 -21.31 8.14 -7.30
CA MET A 1 -21.47 7.21 -6.15
C MET A 1 -20.54 6.03 -6.40
N GLU A 2 -19.33 6.05 -5.83
CA GLU A 2 -18.29 5.02 -6.02
C GLU A 2 -18.07 4.16 -4.75
N PHE A 3 -18.93 4.32 -3.74
CA PHE A 3 -18.77 3.75 -2.41
C PHE A 3 -19.01 2.23 -2.32
N SER A 4 -19.71 1.62 -3.28
CA SER A 4 -20.09 0.20 -3.23
C SER A 4 -18.88 -0.75 -3.29
N ARG A 5 -17.90 -0.48 -4.16
CA ARG A 5 -16.78 -1.42 -4.38
C ARG A 5 -15.82 -1.50 -3.20
N ASP A 6 -15.55 -0.38 -2.52
CA ASP A 6 -14.62 -0.34 -1.38
C ASP A 6 -15.23 -1.01 -0.14
N GLU A 7 -16.55 -0.92 0.06
CA GLU A 7 -17.25 -1.54 1.18
C GLU A 7 -17.35 -3.07 1.01
N ASP A 8 -17.64 -3.53 -0.21
CA ASP A 8 -17.65 -4.96 -0.57
C ASP A 8 -16.26 -5.60 -0.41
N LEU A 9 -15.19 -4.89 -0.78
CA LEU A 9 -13.82 -5.37 -0.61
C LEU A 9 -13.45 -5.52 0.87
N ARG A 10 -13.81 -4.54 1.71
CA ARG A 10 -13.58 -4.62 3.16
C ARG A 10 -14.34 -5.75 3.83
N ALA A 11 -15.58 -6.00 3.39
CA ALA A 11 -16.37 -7.13 3.88
C ALA A 11 -15.70 -8.46 3.53
N LEU A 12 -15.17 -8.59 2.30
CA LEU A 12 -14.40 -9.77 1.89
C LEU A 12 -13.09 -9.92 2.66
N GLU A 13 -12.38 -8.82 2.93
CA GLU A 13 -11.15 -8.83 3.73
C GLU A 13 -11.42 -9.34 5.15
N ALA A 14 -12.48 -8.83 5.77
CA ALA A 14 -12.92 -9.26 7.09
C ALA A 14 -13.33 -10.73 7.11
N ALA A 15 -14.10 -11.18 6.11
CA ALA A 15 -14.53 -12.59 6.01
C ALA A 15 -13.33 -13.54 5.85
N LEU A 16 -12.36 -13.19 5.00
CA LEU A 16 -11.17 -13.99 4.80
C LEU A 16 -10.26 -13.98 6.06
N ALA A 17 -10.13 -12.85 6.74
CA ALA A 17 -9.43 -12.77 8.02
C ALA A 17 -10.06 -13.66 9.10
N GLN A 18 -11.40 -13.69 9.18
CA GLN A 18 -12.13 -14.59 10.08
C GLN A 18 -11.94 -16.06 9.71
N ALA A 19 -11.91 -16.40 8.42
CA ALA A 19 -11.63 -17.76 7.96
C ALA A 19 -10.22 -18.23 8.39
N PHE A 20 -9.22 -17.36 8.35
CA PHE A 20 -7.88 -17.68 8.86
C PHE A 20 -7.86 -17.90 10.37
N LEU A 21 -8.56 -17.05 11.14
CA LEU A 21 -8.68 -17.20 12.60
C LEU A 21 -9.38 -18.51 12.98
N ALA A 22 -10.49 -18.85 12.30
CA ALA A 22 -11.25 -20.08 12.56
C ALA A 22 -10.45 -21.36 12.31
N GLN A 23 -9.49 -21.34 11.38
CA GLN A 23 -8.58 -22.47 11.12
C GLN A 23 -7.29 -22.42 11.95
N SER A 24 -7.23 -21.57 12.99
CA SER A 24 -6.07 -21.44 13.89
C SER A 24 -4.77 -21.06 13.18
N LEU A 25 -4.87 -20.29 12.09
CA LEU A 25 -3.73 -19.72 11.39
C LEU A 25 -3.40 -18.33 11.97
N ASP A 26 -2.96 -18.26 13.23
CA ASP A 26 -2.48 -17.02 13.90
C ASP A 26 -1.20 -16.43 13.24
N LEU A 27 -0.73 -17.08 12.19
CA LEU A 27 0.34 -16.67 11.31
C LEU A 27 -0.03 -15.44 10.47
N VAL A 28 -1.31 -15.25 10.16
CA VAL A 28 -1.79 -14.15 9.30
C VAL A 28 -2.06 -12.92 10.15
N ARG A 29 -1.17 -11.92 10.04
CA ARG A 29 -1.28 -10.63 10.73
C ARG A 29 -2.27 -9.70 10.05
N SER A 30 -2.33 -9.73 8.72
CA SER A 30 -3.23 -8.87 7.94
C SER A 30 -3.60 -9.51 6.62
N VAL A 31 -4.80 -9.19 6.15
CA VAL A 31 -5.36 -9.68 4.89
C VAL A 31 -5.86 -8.48 4.13
N HIS A 32 -5.44 -8.37 2.87
CA HIS A 32 -5.90 -7.30 2.01
C HIS A 32 -6.19 -7.79 0.61
N ILE A 33 -7.25 -7.23 0.03
CA ILE A 33 -7.80 -7.66 -1.24
C ILE A 33 -7.91 -6.43 -2.14
N ALA A 34 -7.23 -6.48 -3.27
CA ALA A 34 -7.49 -5.56 -4.37
C ALA A 34 -8.15 -6.30 -5.52
N SER A 35 -9.26 -5.75 -6.02
CA SER A 35 -9.81 -6.19 -7.31
C SER A 35 -8.96 -5.60 -8.43
N VAL A 36 -8.57 -6.45 -9.39
CA VAL A 36 -8.03 -6.00 -10.68
C VAL A 36 -9.21 -5.92 -11.65
N ASP A 37 -9.24 -4.91 -12.53
CA ASP A 37 -10.34 -4.62 -13.46
C ASP A 37 -10.72 -5.78 -14.42
N THR A 38 -9.91 -6.85 -14.47
CA THR A 38 -10.08 -8.01 -15.35
C THR A 38 -10.66 -9.26 -14.66
N GLY A 39 -11.33 -9.11 -13.51
CA GLY A 39 -11.96 -10.24 -12.78
C GLY A 39 -11.01 -11.02 -11.87
N ALA A 40 -9.69 -10.84 -12.04
CA ALA A 40 -8.68 -11.38 -11.14
C ALA A 40 -8.70 -10.65 -9.78
N VAL A 41 -8.54 -11.42 -8.70
CA VAL A 41 -8.43 -10.88 -7.34
C VAL A 41 -6.98 -11.00 -6.89
N ARG A 42 -6.39 -9.89 -6.44
CA ARG A 42 -5.08 -9.91 -5.82
C ARG A 42 -5.23 -9.90 -4.32
N VAL A 43 -4.70 -10.92 -3.68
CA VAL A 43 -4.75 -11.11 -2.23
C VAL A 43 -3.35 -10.97 -1.68
N TRP A 44 -3.21 -10.10 -0.70
CA TRP A 44 -1.98 -9.84 0.01
C TRP A 44 -2.11 -10.31 1.45
N LEU A 45 -1.25 -11.24 1.84
CA LEU A 45 -1.19 -11.75 3.20
C LEU A 45 0.06 -11.21 3.90
N GLY A 46 -0.15 -10.50 5.00
CA GLY A 46 0.90 -10.15 5.95
C GLY A 46 1.12 -11.30 6.91
N LEU A 47 2.30 -11.90 6.90
CA LEU A 47 2.62 -13.04 7.78
C LEU A 47 3.47 -12.59 8.98
N ARG A 48 3.34 -13.32 10.09
CA ARG A 48 4.32 -13.25 11.18
C ARG A 48 5.55 -14.06 10.77
N VAL A 49 6.56 -13.36 10.26
CA VAL A 49 7.80 -13.88 9.63
C VAL A 49 8.50 -14.97 10.44
N ALA A 50 8.39 -14.95 11.76
CA ALA A 50 9.08 -15.88 12.65
C ALA A 50 8.61 -17.35 12.54
N GLU A 51 7.45 -17.62 11.91
CA GLU A 51 6.78 -18.93 12.02
C GLU A 51 6.37 -19.55 10.68
N VAL A 52 6.89 -19.05 9.55
CA VAL A 52 6.45 -19.43 8.21
C VAL A 52 7.36 -20.51 7.61
N ASP A 53 6.79 -21.70 7.35
CA ASP A 53 7.42 -22.78 6.59
C ASP A 53 6.71 -22.96 5.23
N ALA A 54 7.38 -23.58 4.25
CA ALA A 54 6.88 -23.87 2.92
C ALA A 54 5.59 -24.71 2.93
N ALA A 55 5.40 -25.57 3.94
CA ALA A 55 4.15 -26.29 4.15
C ALA A 55 2.98 -25.34 4.48
N LYS A 56 3.17 -24.45 5.47
CA LYS A 56 2.17 -23.44 5.87
C LYS A 56 1.81 -22.48 4.74
N ILE A 57 2.78 -22.08 3.92
CA ILE A 57 2.54 -21.26 2.72
C ILE A 57 1.64 -21.99 1.72
N ARG A 58 1.81 -23.30 1.57
CA ARG A 58 0.99 -24.12 0.67
C ARG A 58 -0.46 -24.21 1.17
N ASP A 59 -0.64 -24.40 2.47
CA ASP A 59 -1.95 -24.47 3.11
C ASP A 59 -2.69 -23.14 2.97
N LEU A 60 -2.01 -22.02 3.22
CA LEU A 60 -2.55 -20.67 3.00
C LEU A 60 -2.97 -20.47 1.54
N LYS A 61 -2.13 -20.85 0.57
CA LYS A 61 -2.49 -20.76 -0.86
C LYS A 61 -3.73 -21.57 -1.19
N SER A 62 -3.82 -22.80 -0.67
CA SER A 62 -4.96 -23.67 -0.91
C SER A 62 -6.24 -23.07 -0.33
N MET A 63 -6.19 -22.58 0.91
CA MET A 63 -7.34 -21.98 1.57
C MET A 63 -7.84 -20.74 0.82
N VAL A 64 -6.95 -19.82 0.45
CA VAL A 64 -7.38 -18.61 -0.28
C VAL A 64 -7.99 -18.98 -1.62
N LYS A 65 -7.43 -19.95 -2.35
CA LYS A 65 -8.05 -20.46 -3.58
C LYS A 65 -9.44 -21.05 -3.32
N SER A 66 -9.60 -21.89 -2.30
CA SER A 66 -10.89 -22.46 -1.94
C SER A 66 -11.91 -21.39 -1.56
N PHE A 67 -11.51 -20.39 -0.77
CA PHE A 67 -12.36 -19.27 -0.37
C PHE A 67 -12.89 -18.52 -1.60
N PHE A 68 -12.02 -18.11 -2.52
CA PHE A 68 -12.45 -17.37 -3.71
C PHE A 68 -13.14 -18.23 -4.77
N SER A 69 -12.91 -19.54 -4.78
CA SER A 69 -13.66 -20.46 -5.65
C SER A 69 -15.15 -20.49 -5.31
N LEU A 70 -15.52 -20.32 -4.03
CA LEU A 70 -16.91 -20.20 -3.59
C LEU A 70 -17.60 -18.93 -4.12
N TYR A 71 -16.82 -17.89 -4.43
CA TYR A 71 -17.29 -16.63 -4.99
C TYR A 71 -17.18 -16.58 -6.53
N GLY A 72 -16.92 -17.72 -7.19
CA GLY A 72 -16.83 -17.80 -8.65
C GLY A 72 -15.60 -17.09 -9.26
N ARG A 73 -14.57 -16.80 -8.45
CA ARG A 73 -13.33 -16.15 -8.90
C ARG A 73 -12.24 -17.20 -9.10
N SER A 74 -11.91 -17.52 -10.35
CA SER A 74 -10.92 -18.56 -10.71
C SER A 74 -9.47 -18.06 -10.68
N GLU A 75 -9.24 -16.76 -10.87
CA GLU A 75 -7.90 -16.18 -10.88
C GLU A 75 -7.61 -15.38 -9.60
N VAL A 76 -6.87 -16.02 -8.68
CA VAL A 76 -6.36 -15.39 -7.46
C VAL A 76 -4.85 -15.24 -7.54
N LEU A 77 -4.38 -13.99 -7.57
CA LEU A 77 -2.97 -13.67 -7.45
C LEU A 77 -2.62 -13.48 -5.97
N LEU A 78 -1.86 -14.40 -5.40
CA LEU A 78 -1.51 -14.38 -3.99
C LEU A 78 -0.08 -13.88 -3.77
N GLY A 79 0.06 -12.81 -2.99
CA GLY A 79 1.34 -12.24 -2.57
C GLY A 79 1.53 -12.35 -1.05
N PHE A 80 2.71 -12.76 -0.62
CA PHE A 80 3.14 -12.68 0.77
C PHE A 80 4.07 -11.49 0.90
N VAL A 81 3.78 -10.58 1.83
CA VAL A 81 4.65 -9.42 2.05
C VAL A 81 4.69 -9.12 3.54
N ASP A 82 5.89 -8.81 4.02
CA ASP A 82 6.08 -8.18 5.32
C ASP A 82 5.65 -6.71 5.21
N PHE A 83 4.34 -6.48 5.19
CA PHE A 83 3.82 -5.13 5.13
C PHE A 83 4.13 -4.40 6.44
N LEU A 84 4.64 -3.18 6.32
CA LEU A 84 4.71 -2.22 7.41
C LEU A 84 3.32 -1.68 7.80
N GLY A 85 2.26 -2.13 7.12
CA GLY A 85 0.89 -1.65 7.24
C GLY A 85 0.59 -0.45 6.34
N GLU A 86 -0.52 0.25 6.63
CA GLU A 86 -0.88 1.50 5.96
C GLU A 86 0.16 2.59 6.26
N PRO A 87 0.61 3.37 5.26
CA PRO A 87 1.58 4.42 5.49
C PRO A 87 0.95 5.56 6.28
N GLY A 88 1.55 5.88 7.43
CA GLY A 88 1.24 7.10 8.16
C GLY A 88 1.63 8.37 7.40
N THR A 89 1.33 9.53 7.97
CA THR A 89 1.62 10.84 7.35
C THR A 89 3.10 11.03 6.99
N LEU A 90 4.03 10.68 7.89
CA LEU A 90 5.47 10.88 7.64
C LEU A 90 6.01 10.05 6.46
N PRO A 91 5.72 8.73 6.36
CA PRO A 91 6.06 7.94 5.17
C PRO A 91 5.53 8.55 3.86
N ILE A 92 4.27 9.01 3.83
CA ILE A 92 3.67 9.65 2.66
C ILE A 92 4.43 10.93 2.28
N LEU A 93 4.63 11.84 3.23
CA LEU A 93 5.34 13.10 2.99
C LEU A 93 6.79 12.86 2.54
N ARG A 94 7.48 11.87 3.11
CA ARG A 94 8.84 11.50 2.71
C ARG A 94 8.87 10.94 1.29
N ALA A 95 7.91 10.08 0.92
CA ALA A 95 7.82 9.55 -0.44
C ALA A 95 7.58 10.66 -1.47
N ILE A 96 6.69 11.61 -1.16
CA ILE A 96 6.46 12.81 -1.99
C ILE A 96 7.74 13.65 -2.07
N LYS A 97 8.45 13.86 -0.96
CA LYS A 97 9.73 14.59 -0.96
C LYS A 97 10.73 13.98 -1.93
N ILE A 98 10.84 12.66 -1.98
CA ILE A 98 11.86 11.97 -2.80
C ILE A 98 11.46 11.98 -4.27
N GLU A 99 10.19 11.71 -4.55
CA GLU A 99 9.72 11.45 -5.91
C GLU A 99 9.13 12.69 -6.60
N ALA A 100 9.05 13.83 -5.90
CA ALA A 100 8.41 15.04 -6.39
C ALA A 100 9.05 15.61 -7.68
N PRO A 101 8.24 16.13 -8.61
CA PRO A 101 6.77 16.06 -8.62
C PRO A 101 6.28 14.62 -8.86
N VAL A 102 5.26 14.18 -8.10
CA VAL A 102 4.80 12.79 -8.11
C VAL A 102 3.31 12.68 -8.41
N SER A 103 2.92 11.81 -9.35
CA SER A 103 1.52 11.47 -9.60
C SER A 103 1.01 10.47 -8.55
N LEU A 104 -0.31 10.35 -8.41
CA LEU A 104 -0.92 9.40 -7.48
C LEU A 104 -0.42 7.96 -7.71
N ARG A 105 -0.45 7.51 -8.96
CA ARG A 105 0.02 6.16 -9.34
C ARG A 105 1.48 5.92 -8.95
N ARG A 106 2.37 6.87 -9.27
CA ARG A 106 3.80 6.75 -8.91
C ARG A 106 4.01 6.80 -7.39
N LEU A 107 3.17 7.49 -6.65
CA LEU A 107 3.22 7.52 -5.20
C LEU A 107 2.81 6.17 -4.59
N VAL A 108 1.78 5.52 -5.13
CA VAL A 108 1.42 4.14 -4.74
C VAL A 108 2.62 3.21 -4.96
N GLU A 109 3.21 3.23 -6.16
CA GLU A 109 4.39 2.41 -6.48
C GLU A 109 5.58 2.69 -5.54
N ALA A 110 5.82 3.96 -5.21
CA ALA A 110 6.90 4.35 -4.30
C ALA A 110 6.66 3.87 -2.86
N LEU A 111 5.42 3.90 -2.37
CA LEU A 111 5.04 3.40 -1.04
C LEU A 111 5.14 1.87 -0.99
N SER A 112 4.65 1.18 -2.03
CA SER A 112 4.75 -0.27 -2.15
C SER A 112 6.19 -0.76 -2.19
N ARG A 113 7.09 -0.08 -2.92
CA ARG A 113 8.53 -0.40 -2.93
C ARG A 113 9.20 -0.27 -1.55
N LYS A 114 8.62 0.52 -0.65
CA LYS A 114 9.09 0.68 0.74
C LYS A 114 8.39 -0.28 1.71
N GLY A 115 7.59 -1.23 1.22
CA GLY A 115 6.88 -2.21 2.04
C GLY A 115 5.60 -1.68 2.67
N PHE A 116 5.13 -0.49 2.29
CA PHE A 116 3.84 0.02 2.74
C PHE A 116 2.71 -0.46 1.85
N MET A 117 1.55 -0.64 2.46
CA MET A 117 0.35 -1.00 1.75
C MET A 117 -0.54 0.22 1.53
N VAL A 118 -0.99 0.43 0.30
CA VAL A 118 -2.00 1.44 -0.02
C VAL A 118 -3.31 0.71 -0.35
N PRO A 119 -4.35 0.79 0.51
CA PRO A 119 -5.59 0.05 0.31
C PRO A 119 -6.26 0.32 -1.04
N SER A 120 -6.34 1.59 -1.42
CA SER A 120 -6.91 2.03 -2.68
C SER A 120 -6.39 3.42 -3.08
N GLU A 121 -6.55 3.77 -4.35
CA GLU A 121 -6.26 5.13 -4.82
C GLU A 121 -7.16 6.18 -4.16
N SER A 122 -8.44 5.84 -3.90
CA SER A 122 -9.40 6.69 -3.20
C SER A 122 -8.94 6.99 -1.76
N TRP A 123 -8.46 5.97 -1.03
CA TRP A 123 -7.89 6.12 0.31
C TRP A 123 -6.71 7.09 0.30
N LEU A 124 -5.78 6.93 -0.64
CA LEU A 124 -4.60 7.78 -0.72
C LEU A 124 -4.98 9.21 -1.12
N ARG A 125 -5.93 9.41 -2.04
CA ARG A 125 -6.46 10.73 -2.39
C ARG A 125 -7.04 11.46 -1.17
N THR A 126 -7.83 10.79 -0.34
CA THR A 126 -8.40 11.38 0.88
C THR A 126 -7.32 11.82 1.86
N ARG A 127 -6.25 11.02 2.02
CA ARG A 127 -5.08 11.39 2.82
C ARG A 127 -4.36 12.61 2.22
N LEU A 128 -4.12 12.62 0.91
CA LEU A 128 -3.47 13.73 0.23
C LEU A 128 -4.29 15.02 0.31
N ASP A 129 -5.62 14.95 0.20
CA ASP A 129 -6.48 16.12 0.36
C ASP A 129 -6.45 16.66 1.79
N THR A 130 -6.43 15.77 2.79
CA THR A 130 -6.23 16.17 4.19
C THR A 130 -4.90 16.91 4.38
N LEU A 131 -3.82 16.40 3.78
CA LEU A 131 -2.49 17.03 3.86
C LEU A 131 -2.42 18.36 3.09
N ARG A 132 -3.14 18.47 1.98
CA ARG A 132 -3.32 19.71 1.21
C ARG A 132 -4.08 20.77 2.01
N ARG A 133 -5.18 20.40 2.67
CA ARG A 133 -5.94 21.30 3.57
C ARG A 133 -5.09 21.79 4.74
N LYS A 134 -4.19 20.93 5.25
CA LYS A 134 -3.15 21.30 6.24
C LYS A 134 -1.98 22.12 5.66
N ARG A 135 -2.05 22.52 4.39
CA ARG A 135 -1.02 23.29 3.66
C ARG A 135 0.36 22.62 3.62
N LEU A 136 0.43 21.29 3.75
CA LEU A 136 1.69 20.53 3.67
C LEU A 136 2.04 20.11 2.24
N LEU A 137 1.06 20.13 1.33
CA LEU A 137 1.20 19.73 -0.07
C LEU A 137 0.72 20.84 -1.01
N VAL A 138 1.34 20.88 -2.18
CA VAL A 138 0.90 21.67 -3.33
C VAL A 138 0.48 20.70 -4.44
N TRP A 139 -0.69 20.93 -5.02
CA TRP A 139 -1.18 20.20 -6.19
C TRP A 139 -0.98 21.04 -7.45
N SER A 140 -0.33 20.46 -8.45
CA SER A 140 -0.09 21.10 -9.75
C SER A 140 -1.19 20.73 -10.74
N LYS A 141 -1.50 21.63 -11.69
CA LYS A 141 -2.55 21.42 -12.71
C LYS A 141 -2.38 20.11 -13.51
N GLY A 142 -1.17 19.55 -13.59
CA GLY A 142 -0.87 18.25 -14.22
C GLY A 142 -1.10 17.02 -13.33
N GLY A 143 -1.88 17.10 -12.25
CA GLY A 143 -2.20 15.93 -11.42
C GLY A 143 -1.06 15.44 -10.53
N SER A 144 -0.06 16.28 -10.28
CA SER A 144 1.13 15.93 -9.51
C SER A 144 1.18 16.66 -8.17
N TYR A 145 1.77 16.00 -7.17
CA TYR A 145 1.93 16.50 -5.81
C TYR A 145 3.40 16.83 -5.52
N SER A 146 3.59 17.92 -4.80
CA SER A 146 4.89 18.35 -4.26
C SER A 146 4.69 18.79 -2.81
N LEU A 147 5.75 18.75 -2.00
CA LEU A 147 5.71 19.34 -0.67
C LEU A 147 5.69 20.87 -0.75
N SER A 148 4.92 21.51 0.13
CA SER A 148 5.08 22.93 0.42
C SER A 148 6.30 23.16 1.32
N GLU A 149 6.67 24.42 1.57
CA GLU A 149 7.69 24.75 2.57
C GLU A 149 7.33 24.19 3.96
N ALA A 150 6.07 24.31 4.38
CA ALA A 150 5.59 23.74 5.65
C ALA A 150 5.72 22.21 5.66
N GLY A 151 5.41 21.54 4.54
CA GLY A 151 5.60 20.09 4.38
C GLY A 151 7.06 19.67 4.47
N LEU A 152 7.97 20.45 3.88
CA LEU A 152 9.42 20.20 3.95
C LEU A 152 9.96 20.30 5.38
N ARG A 153 9.45 21.23 6.18
CA ARG A 153 9.85 21.36 7.60
C ARG A 153 9.42 20.14 8.44
N VAL A 154 8.31 19.50 8.11
CA VAL A 154 7.83 18.29 8.80
C VAL A 154 8.71 17.07 8.48
N VAL A 155 9.22 16.97 7.25
CA VAL A 155 10.11 15.87 6.85
C VAL A 155 11.56 16.24 7.21
N ARG A 156 12.05 15.70 8.34
CA ARG A 156 13.42 15.95 8.80
C ARG A 156 14.45 15.75 7.68
N HIS A 157 15.28 16.76 7.51
CA HIS A 157 16.49 16.76 6.71
C HIS A 157 17.65 16.24 7.57
N GLY A 158 18.62 15.60 6.94
CA GLY A 158 19.80 15.06 7.63
C GLY A 158 20.96 14.89 6.66
N VAL A 159 22.16 14.72 7.19
CA VAL A 159 23.41 14.59 6.39
C VAL A 159 23.89 13.15 6.24
N GLY A 160 23.16 12.17 6.79
CA GLY A 160 23.53 10.75 6.72
C GLY A 160 23.08 10.04 5.44
N LYS A 161 23.62 8.84 5.17
CA LYS A 161 23.28 7.98 4.02
C LYS A 161 21.79 7.62 3.92
N ARG A 162 21.03 7.72 5.02
CA ARG A 162 19.57 7.50 5.09
C ARG A 162 18.77 8.82 5.05
N SER A 163 19.37 9.91 4.58
CA SER A 163 18.69 11.20 4.45
C SER A 163 17.67 11.18 3.31
N SER A 164 16.53 11.82 3.54
CA SER A 164 15.53 12.03 2.49
C SER A 164 16.03 12.90 1.35
N ASP A 165 17.01 13.78 1.61
CA ASP A 165 17.62 14.64 0.60
C ASP A 165 18.60 13.87 -0.30
N VAL A 166 19.43 13.00 0.30
CA VAL A 166 20.30 12.10 -0.45
C VAL A 166 19.48 11.14 -1.31
N GLU A 167 18.42 10.53 -0.74
CA GLU A 167 17.48 9.70 -1.51
C GLU A 167 16.85 10.47 -2.68
N ARG A 168 16.46 11.73 -2.48
CA ARG A 168 15.89 12.59 -3.53
C ARG A 168 16.90 12.84 -4.65
N VAL A 169 18.13 13.24 -4.32
CA VAL A 169 19.18 13.49 -5.32
C VAL A 169 19.48 12.23 -6.13
N LEU A 170 19.59 11.08 -5.47
CA LEU A 170 19.79 9.79 -6.16
C LEU A 170 18.59 9.43 -7.05
N ALA A 171 17.37 9.67 -6.59
CA ALA A 171 16.15 9.44 -7.38
C ALA A 171 16.10 10.33 -8.62
N LEU A 172 16.50 11.60 -8.50
CA LEU A 172 16.60 12.54 -9.63
C LEU A 172 17.64 12.08 -10.65
N GLY A 173 18.84 11.69 -10.20
CA GLY A 173 19.91 11.19 -11.09
C GLY A 173 19.51 9.95 -11.89
N ARG A 174 18.69 9.06 -11.30
CA ARG A 174 18.17 7.85 -12.00
C ARG A 174 17.12 8.16 -13.05
N ARG A 175 16.42 9.29 -12.98
CA ARG A 175 15.29 9.59 -13.87
C ARG A 175 15.71 10.04 -15.26
N LYS A 176 17.00 10.39 -15.47
CA LYS A 176 17.56 11.10 -16.65
C LYS A 176 16.78 12.39 -16.96
N TRP A 177 17.50 13.49 -17.16
CA TRP A 177 16.90 14.75 -17.60
C TRP A 177 16.59 14.70 -19.09
#